data_AF-A0A9D1DVH6-F1
#
_entry.id   AF-A0A9D1DVH6-F1
#
_cell.length_a   1.000
_cell.length_b   1.000
_cell.length_c   1.000
_cell.angle_alpha   90.00
_cell.angle_beta   90.00
_cell.angle_gamma   90.00
#
_symmetry.space_group_name_H-M   'P 1'
#
loop_
_entity.id
_entity.type
_entity.pdbx_description
1 polymer ?
#
loop_
_entity_poly.entity_id
_entity_poly.type
_entity_poly.pdbx_seq_one_letter_code
_entity_poly.pdbx_strand_id
1 'polypeptide(L)'
;MKYSNIVKTKNKKIKLLTYSIMIYENYNRPIVIRVFENIKFFITGQASLGIMQVTTQKFITNKESVKMGYKIIKDNYFSIRKKMKLENKLKKVIFMYNKTNKYVEEVLYIYHLLENENK
;
A
#
# COMPACT_ATOMS: atom_id res chain seq x y z
N MET A 1 11.48 -2.50 9.75
CA MET A 1 10.03 -2.84 9.59
C MET A 1 9.83 -4.35 9.65
N LYS A 2 8.78 -4.81 10.34
CA LYS A 2 8.43 -6.23 10.59
C LYS A 2 8.33 -7.11 9.32
N TYR A 3 7.99 -6.52 8.17
CA TYR A 3 7.77 -7.24 6.90
C TYR A 3 8.86 -6.99 5.83
N SER A 4 10.05 -6.53 6.25
CA SER A 4 11.16 -6.21 5.34
C SER A 4 11.60 -7.39 4.46
N ASN A 5 11.49 -8.62 4.97
CA ASN A 5 11.81 -9.85 4.26
C ASN A 5 10.85 -10.16 3.09
N ILE A 6 9.70 -9.51 3.01
CA ILE A 6 8.71 -9.68 1.92
C ILE A 6 8.94 -8.66 0.81
N VAL A 7 9.29 -7.42 1.16
CA VAL A 7 9.51 -6.30 0.22
C VAL A 7 10.90 -6.43 -0.42
N LYS A 8 11.08 -7.46 -1.25
CA LYS A 8 12.35 -7.80 -1.91
C LYS A 8 12.52 -7.02 -3.21
N THR A 9 13.01 -5.79 -3.13
CA THR A 9 13.33 -4.95 -4.30
C THR A 9 14.61 -4.14 -4.10
N LYS A 10 15.42 -4.01 -5.15
CA LYS A 10 16.54 -3.06 -5.20
C LYS A 10 16.08 -1.63 -5.52
N ASN A 11 14.85 -1.46 -6.00
CA ASN A 11 14.30 -0.15 -6.32
C ASN A 11 13.86 0.58 -5.03
N LYS A 12 14.66 1.55 -4.57
CA LYS A 12 14.40 2.36 -3.36
C LYS A 12 13.02 3.01 -3.41
N LYS A 13 12.57 3.50 -4.57
CA LYS A 13 11.27 4.17 -4.74
C LYS A 13 10.10 3.22 -4.46
N ILE A 14 10.14 2.00 -5.01
CA ILE A 14 9.10 0.98 -4.74
C ILE A 14 9.12 0.57 -3.27
N LYS A 15 10.30 0.40 -2.67
CA LYS A 15 10.45 0.03 -1.25
C LYS A 15 9.84 1.10 -0.34
N LEU A 16 10.22 2.36 -0.53
CA LEU A 16 9.68 3.48 0.24
C LEU A 16 8.16 3.60 0.06
N LEU A 17 7.67 3.54 -1.17
CA LEU A 17 6.24 3.62 -1.45
C LEU A 17 5.42 2.49 -0.78
N THR A 18 5.97 1.28 -0.76
CA THR A 18 5.36 0.14 -0.05
C THR A 18 5.26 0.41 1.45
N TYR A 19 6.29 0.99 2.04
CA TYR A 19 6.28 1.33 3.46
C TYR A 19 5.38 2.51 3.78
N SER A 20 5.33 3.55 2.94
CA SER A 20 4.41 4.68 3.11
C SER A 20 2.95 4.24 3.16
N ILE A 21 2.54 3.40 2.20
CA ILE A 21 1.19 2.81 2.18
C ILE A 21 0.96 1.97 3.43
N MET A 22 1.91 1.10 3.81
CA MET A 22 1.76 0.24 4.99
C MET A 22 1.63 1.05 6.29
N ILE A 23 2.38 2.14 6.43
CA ILE A 23 2.28 3.06 7.59
C ILE A 23 0.91 3.72 7.61
N TYR A 24 0.48 4.28 6.47
CA TYR A 24 -0.81 4.95 6.33
C TYR A 24 -1.97 4.04 6.73
N GLU A 25 -2.04 2.85 6.13
CA GLU A 25 -3.10 1.86 6.40
C GLU A 25 -3.06 1.41 7.85
N ASN A 26 -1.87 1.25 8.41
CA ASN A 26 -1.73 0.79 9.77
C ASN A 26 -2.17 1.84 10.81
N TYR A 27 -1.91 3.12 10.53
CA TYR A 27 -2.25 4.23 11.40
C TYR A 27 -3.75 4.54 11.36
N ASN A 28 -4.35 4.64 10.15
CA ASN A 28 -5.73 5.09 9.99
C ASN A 28 -6.79 4.02 10.28
N ARG A 29 -6.40 2.75 10.41
CA ARG A 29 -7.33 1.65 10.72
C ARG A 29 -6.82 0.87 11.93
N PRO A 30 -7.14 1.28 13.17
CA PRO A 30 -6.84 0.49 14.36
C PRO A 30 -7.42 -0.93 14.25
N ILE A 31 -6.78 -1.89 14.93
CA ILE A 31 -7.09 -3.33 14.86
C ILE A 31 -8.59 -3.62 15.07
N VAL A 32 -9.24 -2.87 15.96
CA VAL A 32 -10.67 -3.03 16.29
C VAL A 32 -11.57 -2.80 15.06
N ILE A 33 -11.31 -1.77 14.25
CA ILE A 33 -12.10 -1.47 13.05
C ILE A 33 -11.92 -2.58 11.99
N ARG A 34 -10.70 -3.13 11.87
CA ARG A 34 -10.42 -4.22 10.92
C ARG A 34 -11.17 -5.50 11.26
N VAL A 35 -11.38 -5.78 12.56
CA VAL A 35 -12.15 -6.95 12.99
C VAL A 35 -13.60 -6.85 12.53
N PHE A 36 -14.23 -5.67 12.63
CA PHE A 36 -15.59 -5.47 12.12
C PHE A 36 -15.67 -5.58 10.58
N GLU A 37 -14.67 -5.07 9.85
CA GLU A 37 -14.62 -5.22 8.39
C GLU A 37 -14.39 -6.68 7.95
N ASN A 38 -13.64 -7.45 8.73
CA ASN A 38 -13.47 -8.89 8.47
C ASN A 38 -14.76 -9.67 8.69
N ILE A 39 -15.65 -9.23 9.59
CA ILE A 39 -16.99 -9.83 9.74
C ILE A 39 -17.84 -9.54 8.50
N LYS A 40 -17.73 -8.34 7.92
CA LYS A 40 -18.40 -7.97 6.66
C LYS A 40 -17.97 -8.86 5.48
N PHE A 41 -16.73 -9.36 5.46
CA PHE A 41 -16.29 -10.34 4.45
C PHE A 41 -17.19 -11.56 4.36
N PHE A 42 -17.64 -12.09 5.50
CA PHE A 42 -18.53 -13.26 5.53
C PHE A 42 -19.94 -12.96 5.00
N ILE A 43 -20.30 -11.68 4.89
CA ILE A 43 -21.60 -11.22 4.39
C ILE A 43 -21.53 -10.86 2.90
N THR A 44 -20.47 -10.18 2.46
CA THR A 44 -20.34 -9.64 1.08
C THR A 44 -19.44 -10.46 0.17
N GLY A 45 -18.67 -11.42 0.70
CA GLY A 45 -17.66 -12.18 -0.04
C GLY A 45 -16.45 -11.35 -0.51
N GLN A 46 -16.34 -10.08 -0.11
CA GLN A 46 -15.24 -9.18 -0.47
C GLN A 46 -14.95 -8.17 0.64
N ALA A 47 -13.68 -8.02 1.02
CA ALA A 47 -13.24 -7.06 2.03
C ALA A 47 -11.78 -6.62 1.82
N SER A 48 -11.41 -5.51 2.43
CA SER A 48 -10.02 -5.04 2.52
C SER A 48 -9.35 -5.63 3.76
N LEU A 49 -8.35 -6.48 3.56
CA LEU A 49 -7.80 -7.32 4.62
C LEU A 49 -6.31 -7.08 4.86
N GLY A 50 -5.88 -7.37 6.09
CA GLY A 50 -4.50 -7.33 6.53
C GLY A 50 -3.91 -5.93 6.71
N ILE A 51 -2.59 -5.85 6.95
CA ILE A 51 -1.91 -4.61 7.33
C ILE A 51 -1.88 -3.57 6.22
N MET A 52 -1.89 -4.01 4.96
CA MET A 52 -1.94 -3.15 3.79
C MET A 52 -3.36 -3.00 3.21
N GLN A 53 -4.38 -3.55 3.87
CA GLN A 53 -5.80 -3.38 3.54
C GLN A 53 -6.12 -3.67 2.06
N VAL A 54 -5.58 -4.77 1.55
CA VAL A 54 -5.76 -5.18 0.16
C VAL A 54 -7.16 -5.74 -0.02
N THR A 55 -7.92 -5.22 -0.98
CA THR A 55 -9.23 -5.74 -1.33
C THR A 55 -9.13 -7.12 -1.97
N THR A 56 -9.87 -8.09 -1.43
CA THR A 56 -9.79 -9.50 -1.83
C THR A 56 -11.13 -10.20 -1.63
N GLN A 57 -11.36 -11.26 -2.41
CA GLN A 57 -12.50 -12.19 -2.27
C GLN A 57 -12.12 -13.47 -1.49
N LYS A 58 -10.89 -13.52 -0.97
CA LYS A 58 -10.39 -14.61 -0.13
C LYS A 58 -9.87 -14.03 1.18
N PHE A 59 -10.07 -14.74 2.28
CA PHE A 59 -9.44 -14.37 3.55
C PHE A 59 -7.92 -14.41 3.40
N ILE A 60 -7.23 -13.34 3.84
CA ILE A 60 -5.76 -13.22 3.77
C ILE A 60 -5.20 -12.71 5.09
N THR A 61 -4.00 -13.18 5.42
CA THR A 61 -3.21 -12.74 6.57
C THR A 61 -2.52 -11.39 6.31
N ASN A 62 -1.97 -10.78 7.37
CA ASN A 62 -1.11 -9.61 7.23
C ASN A 62 0.05 -9.86 6.26
N LYS A 63 0.72 -11.01 6.36
CA LYS A 63 1.85 -11.38 5.50
C LYS A 63 1.44 -11.42 4.02
N GLU A 64 0.28 -12.02 3.74
CA GLU A 64 -0.26 -12.11 2.38
C GLU A 64 -0.71 -10.75 1.85
N SER A 65 -1.34 -9.92 2.69
CA SER A 65 -1.69 -8.53 2.32
C SER A 65 -0.43 -7.73 1.94
N VAL A 66 0.69 -7.92 2.64
CA VAL A 66 1.96 -7.26 2.27
C VAL A 66 2.47 -7.77 0.93
N LYS A 67 2.44 -9.08 0.70
CA LYS A 67 2.87 -9.68 -0.57
C LYS A 67 2.03 -9.17 -1.75
N MET A 68 0.70 -9.12 -1.58
CA MET A 68 -0.22 -8.63 -2.61
C MET A 68 -0.07 -7.13 -2.83
N GLY A 69 -0.06 -6.32 -1.76
CA GLY A 69 0.09 -4.88 -1.86
C GLY A 69 1.40 -4.47 -2.51
N TYR A 70 2.51 -5.08 -2.10
CA TYR A 70 3.82 -4.90 -2.75
C TYR A 70 3.79 -5.26 -4.25
N LYS A 71 3.14 -6.37 -4.62
CA LYS A 71 3.00 -6.77 -6.02
C LYS A 71 2.21 -5.74 -6.83
N ILE A 72 1.06 -5.27 -6.32
CA ILE A 72 0.24 -4.24 -6.97
C ILE A 72 1.06 -2.97 -7.23
N ILE A 73 1.78 -2.50 -6.21
CA ILE A 73 2.63 -1.31 -6.32
C ILE A 73 3.72 -1.51 -7.38
N LYS A 74 4.42 -2.65 -7.33
CA LYS A 74 5.50 -2.99 -8.26
C LYS A 74 5.00 -3.02 -9.70
N ASP A 75 3.91 -3.73 -9.95
CA ASP A 75 3.35 -3.93 -11.29
C ASP A 75 2.87 -2.59 -11.88
N ASN A 76 2.15 -1.78 -11.09
CA ASN A 76 1.71 -0.45 -11.51
C ASN A 76 2.89 0.52 -11.73
N TYR A 77 3.92 0.45 -10.89
CA TYR A 77 5.12 1.28 -11.08
C TYR A 77 5.83 0.95 -12.39
N PHE A 78 5.91 -0.31 -12.79
CA PHE A 78 6.57 -0.69 -14.04
C PHE A 78 5.68 -0.52 -15.28
N SER A 79 4.36 -0.59 -15.16
CA SER A 79 3.44 -0.35 -16.28
C SER A 79 3.37 1.12 -16.72
N ILE A 80 3.68 2.06 -15.83
CA ILE A 80 3.69 3.49 -16.16
C ILE A 80 4.95 3.88 -16.96
N ARG A 81 4.74 4.66 -18.03
CA ARG A 81 5.77 5.18 -18.95
C ARG A 81 7.01 5.71 -18.20
N LYS A 82 8.20 5.25 -18.62
CA LYS A 82 9.49 5.64 -18.01
C LYS A 82 9.79 7.15 -18.06
N LYS A 83 9.33 7.85 -19.10
CA LYS A 83 9.55 9.31 -19.28
C LYS A 83 8.71 10.20 -18.35
N MET A 84 7.77 9.63 -17.59
CA MET A 84 6.94 10.40 -16.66
C MET A 84 7.79 10.92 -15.50
N LYS A 85 7.59 12.20 -15.12
CA LYS A 85 8.18 12.79 -13.90
C LYS A 85 7.89 11.89 -12.70
N LEU A 86 8.90 11.66 -11.85
CA LEU A 86 8.79 10.73 -10.72
C LEU A 86 7.59 11.04 -9.82
N GLU A 87 7.38 12.31 -9.47
CA GLU A 87 6.26 12.74 -8.63
C GLU A 87 4.90 12.32 -9.20
N ASN A 88 4.68 12.58 -10.49
CA ASN A 88 3.45 12.22 -11.18
C ASN A 88 3.28 10.69 -11.27
N LYS A 89 4.41 9.99 -11.43
CA LYS A 89 4.43 8.52 -11.45
C LYS A 89 4.04 7.95 -10.08
N LEU A 90 4.58 8.49 -8.98
CA LEU A 90 4.23 8.08 -7.61
C LEU A 90 2.74 8.35 -7.34
N LYS A 91 2.26 9.57 -7.59
CA LYS A 91 0.84 9.93 -7.45
C LYS A 91 -0.08 8.96 -8.20
N LYS A 92 0.28 8.62 -9.44
CA LYS A 92 -0.49 7.69 -10.26
C LYS A 92 -0.49 6.27 -9.70
N VAL A 93 0.64 5.75 -9.21
CA VAL A 93 0.68 4.42 -8.56
C VAL A 93 -0.19 4.40 -7.31
N ILE A 94 -0.11 5.45 -6.46
CA ILE A 94 -0.91 5.56 -5.24
C ILE A 94 -2.41 5.61 -5.59
N PHE A 95 -2.78 6.43 -6.58
CA PHE A 95 -4.17 6.52 -7.05
C PHE A 95 -4.67 5.20 -7.66
N MET A 96 -3.79 4.40 -8.27
CA MET A 96 -4.14 3.06 -8.73
C MET A 96 -4.36 2.07 -7.58
N TYR A 97 -3.72 2.29 -6.43
CA TYR A 97 -3.91 1.51 -5.22
C TYR A 97 -5.21 1.87 -4.49
N ASN A 98 -5.47 3.16 -4.30
CA ASN A 98 -6.68 3.68 -3.68
C ASN A 98 -7.11 4.96 -4.43
N LYS A 99 -8.37 4.99 -4.87
CA LYS A 99 -8.91 5.99 -5.82
C LYS A 99 -9.25 7.35 -5.19
N THR A 100 -8.84 7.61 -3.95
CA THR A 100 -9.14 8.86 -3.24
C THR A 100 -7.97 9.84 -3.30
N ASN A 101 -8.22 11.09 -3.68
CA ASN A 101 -7.17 12.13 -3.73
C ASN A 101 -6.53 12.38 -2.36
N LYS A 102 -7.33 12.43 -1.29
CA LYS A 102 -6.82 12.53 0.09
C LYS A 102 -5.80 11.43 0.42
N TYR A 103 -6.10 10.18 0.02
CA TYR A 103 -5.16 9.06 0.19
C TYR A 103 -3.84 9.29 -0.56
N VAL A 104 -3.92 9.80 -1.79
CA VAL A 104 -2.74 10.14 -2.59
C VAL A 104 -1.87 11.17 -1.88
N GLU A 105 -2.47 12.23 -1.36
CA GLU A 105 -1.78 13.31 -0.67
C GLU A 105 -1.11 12.81 0.62
N GLU A 106 -1.84 12.10 1.47
CA GLU A 106 -1.33 11.63 2.76
C GLU A 106 -0.23 10.58 2.60
N VAL A 107 -0.38 9.62 1.68
CA VAL A 107 0.67 8.62 1.41
C VAL A 107 1.90 9.25 0.79
N LEU A 108 1.74 10.21 -0.11
CA LEU A 108 2.86 10.91 -0.73
C LEU A 108 3.62 11.77 0.27
N TYR A 109 2.92 12.38 1.21
CA TYR A 109 3.54 13.07 2.35
C TYR A 109 4.43 12.13 3.17
N ILE A 110 3.91 10.96 3.57
CA ILE A 110 4.69 9.94 4.30
C ILE A 110 5.88 9.47 3.46
N TYR A 111 5.71 9.31 2.15
CA TYR A 111 6.80 8.98 1.23
C TYR A 111 7.94 10.00 1.29
N HIS A 112 7.62 11.30 1.24
CA HIS A 112 8.61 12.37 1.29
C HIS A 112 9.31 12.45 2.64
N LEU A 113 8.59 12.22 3.74
CA LEU A 113 9.21 12.09 5.08
C LEU A 113 10.25 10.98 5.11
N LEU A 114 9.86 9.76 4.70
CA LEU A 114 10.79 8.63 4.65
C LEU A 114 11.95 8.87 3.69
N GLU A 115 11.73 9.54 2.56
CA GLU A 115 12.79 9.84 1.60
C GLU A 115 13.83 10.80 2.20
N ASN A 116 13.40 11.80 2.97
CA ASN A 116 14.27 12.78 3.60
C ASN A 116 15.07 12.21 4.78
N GLU A 117 14.50 11.30 5.59
CA GLU A 117 15.25 10.60 6.65
C GLU A 117 16.32 9.64 6.12
N ASN A 118 16.26 9.27 4.84
CA ASN A 118 17.18 8.34 4.19
C ASN A 118 18.14 9.05 3.20
N LYS A 119 18.35 10.36 3.36
CA LYS A 119 19.40 11.14 2.68
C LYS A 119 20.58 11.30 3.62
#